data_AF-A0A2G9RUK2-F1
#
_entry.id   AF-A0A2G9RUK2-F1
#
_cell.length_a   1.000
_cell.length_b   1.000
_cell.length_c   1.000
_cell.angle_alpha   90.00
_cell.angle_beta   90.00
_cell.angle_gamma   90.00
#
_symmetry.space_group_name_H-M   'P 1'
#
loop_
_entity.id
_entity.type
_entity.pdbx_description
1 polymer ?
#
loop_
_entity_poly.entity_id
_entity_poly.type
_entity_poly.pdbx_seq_one_letter_code
_entity_poly.pdbx_strand_id
1 'polypeptide(L)' 'LDMPLEHIVANMHTLIKDVSQHKPMDLGPLVETAILASATSESLYIDFQKFLPQEPAKSEEN' A
#
# COMPACT_ATOMS: atom_id res chain seq x y z
N LEU A 1 12.49 11.06 12.52
CA LEU A 1 11.78 9.77 12.40
C LEU A 1 12.37 8.87 13.48
N ASP A 2 11.73 8.79 14.65
CA ASP A 2 12.28 8.07 15.82
C ASP A 2 11.42 6.84 16.11
N MET A 3 11.50 5.87 15.21
CA MET A 3 10.68 4.66 15.25
C MET A 3 11.44 3.49 14.61
N PRO A 4 11.39 2.27 15.18
CA PRO A 4 11.95 1.09 14.54
C PRO A 4 11.36 0.83 13.16
N LEU A 5 12.16 0.23 12.27
CA LEU A 5 11.75 -0.09 10.90
C LEU A 5 10.46 -0.92 10.85
N GLU A 6 10.36 -1.92 11.73
CA GLU A 6 9.19 -2.80 11.85
C GLU A 6 7.89 -2.02 12.09
N HIS A 7 7.92 -0.98 12.93
CA HIS A 7 6.75 -0.16 13.19
C HIS A 7 6.40 0.72 11.99
N ILE A 8 7.40 1.25 11.30
CA ILE A 8 7.19 2.03 10.07
C ILE A 8 6.52 1.14 9.01
N VAL A 9 7.02 -0.08 8.81
CA VAL A 9 6.47 -1.06 7.86
C VAL A 9 5.05 -1.46 8.24
N ALA A 10 4.77 -1.71 9.52
CA ALA A 10 3.42 -2.03 10.01
C ALA A 10 2.42 -0.88 9.78
N ASN A 11 2.86 0.36 10.01
CA ASN A 11 2.04 1.55 9.74
C ASN A 11 1.72 1.69 8.25
N MET A 12 2.72 1.50 7.38
CA MET A 12 2.54 1.55 5.92
C MET A 12 1.54 0.48 5.45
N HIS A 13 1.66 -0.75 5.95
CA HIS A 13 0.73 -1.83 5.64
C HIS A 13 -0.70 -1.47 6.04
N THR A 14 -0.88 -0.92 7.24
CA THR A 14 -2.19 -0.52 7.76
C THR A 14 -2.82 0.58 6.91
N LEU A 15 -2.06 1.60 6.55
CA LEU A 15 -2.54 2.71 5.72
C LEU A 15 -2.93 2.27 4.31
N ILE A 16 -2.09 1.47 3.65
CA ILE A 16 -2.35 0.98 2.29
C ILE A 16 -3.61 0.11 2.27
N LYS A 17 -3.75 -0.78 3.27
CA LYS A 17 -4.95 -1.62 3.42
C LYS A 17 -6.19 -0.77 3.65
N ASP A 18 -6.16 0.16 4.59
CA ASP A 18 -7.32 0.99 4.94
C ASP A 18 -7.81 1.83 3.74
N VAL A 19 -6.86 2.45 3.02
CA VAL A 19 -7.15 3.18 1.79
C VAL A 19 -7.79 2.25 0.76
N SER A 20 -7.21 1.06 0.53
CA SER A 20 -7.75 0.08 -0.42
C SER A 20 -9.19 -0.36 -0.14
N GLN A 21 -9.59 -0.41 1.15
CA GLN A 21 -10.92 -0.87 1.57
C GLN A 21 -12.00 0.22 1.47
N HIS A 22 -11.63 1.49 1.46
CA HIS A 22 -12.58 2.61 1.41
C HIS A 22 -13.01 3.02 0.00
N LYS A 23 -12.58 2.29 -1.04
CA LYS A 23 -12.90 2.65 -2.43
C LYS A 23 -14.39 2.42 -2.78
N PRO A 24 -15.07 3.39 -3.43
CA PRO A 24 -16.30 3.14 -4.19
C PRO A 24 -16.00 2.39 -5.50
N MET A 25 -16.73 1.30 -5.75
CA MET A 25 -16.53 0.31 -6.84
C MET A 25 -16.22 0.87 -8.24
N ASP A 26 -16.67 2.07 -8.59
CA ASP A 26 -16.63 2.62 -9.96
C ASP A 26 -15.33 3.31 -10.40
N LEU A 27 -14.36 3.57 -9.51
CA LEU A 27 -13.20 4.44 -9.82
C LEU A 27 -11.86 3.69 -9.86
N GLY A 28 -11.54 2.98 -10.95
CA GLY A 28 -10.17 2.54 -11.34
C GLY A 28 -9.24 1.86 -10.30
N PRO A 29 -7.97 1.54 -10.61
CA PRO A 29 -7.03 1.11 -9.57
C PRO A 29 -6.82 2.26 -8.57
N LEU A 30 -7.06 2.02 -7.27
CA LEU A 30 -7.08 3.08 -6.26
C LEU A 30 -5.67 3.66 -5.99
N VAL A 31 -4.64 2.84 -6.11
CA VAL A 31 -3.25 3.20 -5.86
C VAL A 31 -2.43 2.79 -7.07
N GLU A 32 -1.85 3.76 -7.77
CA GLU A 32 -1.02 3.53 -8.95
C GLU A 32 0.47 3.58 -8.62
N THR A 33 0.84 4.33 -7.57
CA THR A 33 2.24 4.58 -7.20
C THR A 33 2.32 4.91 -5.71
N ALA A 34 3.35 4.41 -5.03
CA ALA A 34 3.69 4.80 -3.67
C ALA A 34 5.07 5.42 -3.62
N ILE A 35 5.17 6.56 -2.94
CA ILE A 35 6.39 7.33 -2.77
C ILE A 35 6.58 7.58 -1.27
N LEU A 36 7.79 7.35 -0.76
CA LEU A 36 8.18 7.65 0.61
C LEU A 36 9.29 8.69 0.62
N ALA A 37 9.10 9.73 1.42
CA ALA A 37 10.10 10.75 1.68
C ALA A 37 10.09 11.12 3.17
N SER A 38 11.26 11.53 3.67
CA SER A 38 11.33 12.27 4.93
C SER A 38 11.21 13.77 4.67
N ALA A 39 11.07 14.58 5.71
CA ALA A 39 10.79 16.02 5.59
C ALA A 39 11.80 16.80 4.74
N THR A 40 13.06 16.33 4.65
CA THR A 40 14.15 17.02 3.95
C THR A 40 14.89 16.14 2.95
N SER A 41 14.41 14.92 2.69
CA SER A 41 15.07 14.00 1.75
C SER A 41 14.39 13.99 0.40
N GLU A 42 15.13 13.52 -0.60
CA GLU A 42 14.52 13.08 -1.85
C GLU A 42 13.59 11.89 -1.61
N SER A 43 12.67 11.73 -2.55
CA SER A 43 11.63 10.72 -2.56
C SER A 43 12.13 9.38 -3.10
N LEU A 44 11.69 8.29 -2.49
CA LEU A 44 11.94 6.93 -2.95
C LEU A 44 10.63 6.29 -3.43
N TYR A 45 10.70 5.62 -4.57
CA TYR A 45 9.62 4.76 -5.03
C TYR A 45 9.55 3.49 -4.19
N ILE A 46 8.35 3.11 -3.78
CA ILE A 46 8.10 1.90 -3.02
C ILE A 46 7.25 0.94 -3.86
N ASP A 47 7.68 -0.32 -3.84
CA ASP A 47 6.88 -1.44 -4.31
C ASP A 47 5.72 -1.72 -3.32
N PHE A 48 4.62 -0.99 -3.50
CA PHE A 48 3.45 -1.08 -2.63
C PHE A 48 2.63 -2.35 -2.84
N GLN A 49 2.86 -3.09 -3.94
CA GLN A 49 2.12 -4.31 -4.26
C GLN A 49 2.28 -5.36 -3.15
N LYS A 50 3.43 -5.38 -2.48
CA LYS A 50 3.72 -6.24 -1.32
C LYS A 50 2.82 -5.98 -0.11
N PHE A 51 2.16 -4.82 -0.07
CA PHE A 51 1.29 -4.40 1.03
C PHE A 51 -0.19 -4.49 0.66
N LEU A 52 -0.52 -4.76 -0.60
CA LEU A 52 -1.90 -4.99 -1.00
C LEU A 52 -2.36 -6.34 -0.44
N PRO A 53 -3.64 -6.46 -0.05
CA PRO A 53 -4.22 -7.78 0.18
C PRO A 53 -4.03 -8.57 -1.12
N GLN A 54 -3.36 -9.72 -1.05
CA GLN A 54 -3.32 -10.62 -2.18
C GLN A 54 -4.77 -11.01 -2.47
N GLU A 55 -5.29 -10.62 -3.63
CA GLU A 55 -6.56 -11.14 -4.09
C GLU A 55 -6.45 -12.67 -3.99
N PRO A 56 -7.40 -13.35 -3.31
CA PRO A 56 -7.44 -14.80 -3.44
C PRO A 56 -7.50 -15.06 -4.94
N ALA A 57 -6.55 -15.85 -5.45
CA ALA A 57 -6.52 -16.25 -6.84
C ALA A 57 -7.96 -16.62 -7.20
N LYS A 58 -8.56 -15.91 -8.15
CA LYS A 58 -9.84 -16.31 -8.72
C LYS A 58 -9.63 -17.74 -9.16
N SER A 59 -10.14 -18.68 -8.38
CA SER A 59 -10.25 -20.07 -8.79
C SER A 59 -11.09 -20.01 -10.05
N GLU A 60 -10.44 -20.24 -11.18
CA GLU A 60 -11.08 -20.51 -12.46
C GLU A 60 -11.97 -21.75 -12.23
N GLU A 61 -13.22 -21.50 -11.83
CA GLU A 61 -14.27 -22.50 -11.88
C GLU A 61 -14.66 -22.64 -13.36
N ASN A 62 -14.45 -23.86 -13.88
CA ASN A 62 -14.68 -24.29 -15.26
C ASN A 62 -16.10 -23.98 -15.76
#